data_AF-V9ID81-F1
#
_entry.id   AF-V9ID81-F1
#
_cell.length_a   1.000
_cell.length_b   1.000
_cell.length_c   1.000
_cell.angle_alpha   90.00
_cell.angle_beta   90.00
_cell.angle_gamma   90.00
#
_symmetry.space_group_name_H-M   'P 1'
#
loop_
_entity.id
_entity.type
_entity.pdbx_description
1 polymer ?
#
loop_
_entity_poly.entity_id
_entity_poly.type
_entity_poly.pdbx_seq_one_letter_code
_entity_poly.pdbx_strand_id
1 'polypeptide(L)'
;MFKQSPTNREDVRNNHNMVSVILVVVLALFFGILAVIYMGLGGKTETFSSLSTDSNIPLCFVGDDYELPGVNCVMKENVDSVLQLLKKLQPILTKKAVSMICDNSSETPYLTDSEIMQMFTSNKVTSLEVKEDLQNAQLLVIKNPKWGISLIDISDDNGNSGNVLDSLEELFSTRLNGKVGMVIMNPELPMQCLVKNKLFTIFSSLLIVSLGLLAAIGMQKLFVWYIRYKKSTEREVFKLVSDIINMVEMHHQNAAISSPGSTQESFLAINHIRDNLIPPKDRKKMAGLWEKAVKFLDENESR
;
A
#
# COMPACT_ATOMS: atom_id res chain seq x y z
N MET A 1 30.77 11.30 -46.84
CA MET A 1 30.43 11.99 -45.56
C MET A 1 28.94 11.78 -45.32
N PHE A 2 28.55 10.70 -44.63
CA PHE A 2 27.13 10.35 -44.43
C PHE A 2 26.53 11.27 -43.37
N LYS A 3 25.67 12.20 -43.80
CA LYS A 3 24.91 13.08 -42.92
C LYS A 3 23.83 12.25 -42.24
N GLN A 4 24.08 11.82 -41.00
CA GLN A 4 23.08 11.14 -40.17
C GLN A 4 21.83 12.02 -40.05
N SER A 5 20.67 11.44 -40.40
CA SER A 5 19.37 12.10 -40.33
C SER A 5 19.05 12.50 -38.87
N PRO A 6 18.64 13.75 -38.59
CA PRO A 6 18.39 14.24 -37.24
C PRO A 6 17.27 13.47 -36.51
N THR A 7 16.34 12.86 -37.25
CA THR A 7 15.24 12.06 -36.72
C THR A 7 15.68 10.81 -35.97
N ASN A 8 16.73 10.12 -36.43
CA ASN A 8 17.20 8.87 -35.77
C ASN A 8 17.84 9.16 -34.40
N ARG A 9 18.49 10.32 -34.24
CA ARG A 9 19.11 10.75 -32.99
C ARG A 9 18.09 11.14 -31.92
N GLU A 10 16.97 11.73 -32.31
CA GLU A 10 15.92 12.15 -31.37
C GLU A 10 15.11 10.98 -30.81
N ASP A 11 14.81 9.97 -31.63
CA ASP A 11 14.09 8.77 -31.21
C ASP A 11 14.95 7.90 -30.28
N VAL A 12 16.25 7.76 -30.57
CA VAL A 12 17.20 7.10 -29.66
C VAL A 12 17.26 7.87 -28.34
N ARG A 13 17.42 9.20 -28.34
CA ARG A 13 17.48 9.99 -27.10
C ARG A 13 16.20 9.87 -26.24
N ASN A 14 15.02 9.83 -26.87
CA ASN A 14 13.76 9.64 -26.15
C ASN A 14 13.64 8.24 -25.52
N ASN A 15 14.07 7.20 -26.23
CA ASN A 15 14.06 5.84 -25.68
C ASN A 15 15.04 5.69 -24.52
N HIS A 16 16.22 6.30 -24.60
CA HIS A 16 17.18 6.31 -23.50
C HIS A 16 16.64 7.03 -22.26
N ASN A 17 15.98 8.17 -22.44
CA ASN A 17 15.34 8.89 -21.33
C ASN A 17 14.21 8.07 -20.69
N MET A 18 13.41 7.36 -21.49
CA MET A 18 12.32 6.54 -20.99
C MET A 18 12.83 5.31 -20.21
N VAL A 19 13.86 4.64 -20.71
CA VAL A 19 14.52 3.52 -20.02
C VAL A 19 15.14 3.99 -18.70
N SER A 20 15.78 5.15 -18.69
CA SER A 20 16.36 5.73 -17.47
C SER A 20 15.30 6.04 -16.42
N VAL A 21 14.14 6.58 -16.81
CA VAL A 21 13.05 6.89 -15.87
C VAL A 21 12.43 5.62 -15.30
N ILE A 22 12.20 4.61 -16.12
CA ILE A 22 11.67 3.31 -15.65
C ILE A 22 12.64 2.68 -14.65
N LEU A 23 13.94 2.73 -14.92
CA LEU A 23 14.96 2.17 -14.03
C LEU A 23 15.00 2.88 -12.67
N VAL A 24 14.86 4.21 -12.65
CA VAL A 24 14.80 4.99 -11.39
C VAL A 24 13.55 4.64 -10.58
N VAL A 25 12.39 4.46 -11.23
CA VAL A 25 11.15 4.06 -10.54
C VAL A 25 11.28 2.67 -9.92
N VAL A 26 11.84 1.71 -10.67
CA VAL A 26 12.07 0.34 -10.15
C VAL A 26 13.05 0.34 -8.97
N LEU A 27 14.12 1.13 -9.06
CA LEU A 27 15.11 1.25 -7.99
C LEU A 27 14.52 1.91 -6.74
N ALA A 28 13.70 2.95 -6.89
CA ALA A 28 12.98 3.58 -5.78
C ALA A 28 12.00 2.61 -5.09
N LEU A 29 11.27 1.80 -5.87
CA LEU A 29 10.38 0.76 -5.32
C LEU A 29 11.17 -0.31 -4.56
N PHE A 30 12.32 -0.74 -5.08
CA PHE A 30 13.19 -1.72 -4.42
C PHE A 30 13.68 -1.23 -3.06
N PHE A 31 14.21 0.00 -2.98
CA PHE A 31 14.66 0.57 -1.71
C PHE A 31 13.49 0.86 -0.75
N GLY A 32 12.32 1.24 -1.27
CA GLY A 32 11.10 1.38 -0.46
C GLY A 32 10.67 0.06 0.21
N ILE A 33 10.69 -1.04 -0.54
CA ILE A 33 10.38 -2.39 -0.01
C ILE A 33 11.42 -2.82 1.03
N LEU A 34 12.71 -2.58 0.78
CA LEU A 34 13.76 -2.90 1.76
C LEU A 34 13.60 -2.10 3.05
N ALA A 35 13.39 -0.79 2.98
CA ALA A 35 13.19 0.05 4.16
C ALA A 35 12.02 -0.44 5.03
N VAL A 36 10.94 -0.87 4.39
CA VAL A 36 9.77 -1.50 5.03
C VAL A 36 10.14 -2.81 5.73
N ILE A 37 10.86 -3.71 5.06
CA ILE A 37 11.27 -5.00 5.64
C ILE A 37 12.18 -4.77 6.85
N TYR A 38 13.14 -3.85 6.73
CA TYR A 38 14.08 -3.54 7.81
C TYR A 38 13.41 -2.84 9.01
N MET A 39 12.42 -1.97 8.78
CA MET A 39 11.63 -1.41 9.88
C MET A 39 10.73 -2.46 10.57
N GLY A 40 10.33 -3.52 9.86
CA GLY A 40 9.56 -4.63 10.42
C GLY A 40 10.36 -5.60 11.30
N LEU A 41 11.70 -5.59 11.25
CA LEU A 41 12.57 -6.44 12.08
C LEU A 41 12.95 -5.79 13.44
N GLY A 42 12.71 -4.50 13.63
CA GLY A 42 13.09 -3.76 14.84
C GLY A 42 11.98 -3.73 15.89
N GLY A 43 11.90 -4.74 16.75
CA GLY A 43 10.90 -4.77 17.82
C GLY A 43 11.11 -5.90 18.81
N LYS A 44 12.33 -6.04 19.35
CA LYS A 44 12.60 -6.80 20.57
C LYS A 44 13.23 -5.84 21.56
N THR A 45 12.40 -5.15 22.32
CA THR A 45 12.84 -4.33 23.45
C THR A 45 12.08 -4.79 24.69
N GLU A 46 12.64 -5.81 25.33
CA GLU A 46 12.82 -5.93 26.79
C GLU A 46 11.86 -5.08 27.65
N THR A 47 10.57 -5.46 27.71
CA THR A 47 9.51 -4.74 28.45
C THR A 47 9.53 -4.98 29.98
N PHE A 48 10.63 -5.54 30.51
CA PHE A 48 10.71 -6.02 31.89
C PHE A 48 11.34 -5.05 32.90
N SER A 49 11.75 -3.86 32.46
CA SER A 49 12.40 -2.87 33.33
C SER A 49 11.45 -2.16 34.30
N SER A 50 10.13 -2.40 34.25
CA SER A 50 9.13 -1.69 35.08
C SER A 50 8.83 -2.33 36.44
N LEU A 51 9.20 -3.61 36.66
CA LEU A 51 8.87 -4.35 37.90
C LEU A 51 9.86 -4.09 39.05
N SER A 52 11.10 -3.69 38.75
CA SER A 52 12.19 -3.61 39.73
C SER A 52 12.85 -2.24 39.74
N THR A 53 12.52 -1.41 40.73
CA THR A 53 13.47 -0.57 41.53
C THR A 53 12.76 0.35 42.53
N ASP A 54 11.45 0.60 42.41
CA ASP A 54 10.76 1.60 43.25
C ASP A 54 9.30 1.23 43.57
N SER A 55 8.98 -0.06 43.57
CA SER A 55 7.60 -0.56 43.74
C SER A 55 7.19 -0.49 45.22
N ASN A 56 6.02 0.09 45.49
CA ASN A 56 5.48 0.14 46.86
C ASN A 56 4.84 -1.21 47.16
N ILE A 57 5.61 -2.09 47.81
CA ILE A 57 5.19 -3.45 48.19
C ILE A 57 4.78 -3.39 49.67
N PRO A 58 3.48 -3.48 50.00
CA PRO A 58 3.04 -3.55 51.39
C PRO A 58 3.45 -4.89 51.98
N LEU A 59 4.41 -4.87 52.89
CA LEU A 59 4.87 -6.05 53.62
C LEU A 59 4.05 -6.21 54.90
N CYS A 60 3.66 -7.44 55.22
CA CYS A 60 3.05 -7.72 56.52
C CYS A 60 4.12 -7.70 57.62
N PHE A 61 3.86 -7.02 58.73
CA PHE A 61 4.67 -7.05 59.95
C PHE A 61 3.96 -7.85 61.04
N VAL A 62 4.71 -8.75 61.68
CA VAL A 62 4.18 -9.57 62.76
C VAL A 62 3.97 -8.69 64.00
N GLY A 63 2.72 -8.34 64.31
CA GLY A 63 2.36 -7.59 65.52
C GLY A 63 1.28 -6.52 65.36
N ASP A 64 0.80 -6.26 64.14
CA ASP A 64 -0.32 -5.33 63.90
C ASP A 64 -1.61 -6.11 63.62
N ASP A 65 -2.64 -5.91 64.46
CA ASP A 65 -3.92 -6.65 64.36
C ASP A 65 -4.73 -6.31 63.10
N TYR A 66 -4.36 -5.24 62.39
CA TYR A 66 -5.04 -4.77 61.19
C TYR A 66 -4.43 -5.30 59.88
N GLU A 67 -3.27 -5.96 59.92
CA GLU A 67 -2.58 -6.49 58.74
C GLU A 67 -2.96 -7.96 58.49
N LEU A 68 -3.71 -8.19 57.41
CA LEU A 68 -4.16 -9.50 56.96
C LEU A 68 -3.43 -9.90 55.66
N PRO A 69 -2.59 -10.94 55.69
CA PRO A 69 -1.90 -11.45 54.51
C PRO A 69 -2.88 -11.79 53.37
N GLY A 70 -2.57 -11.35 52.15
CA GLY A 70 -3.42 -11.56 50.97
C GLY A 70 -4.63 -10.61 50.86
N VAL A 71 -4.84 -9.76 51.86
CA VAL A 71 -5.87 -8.71 51.89
C VAL A 71 -5.21 -7.35 51.71
N ASN A 72 -4.40 -6.91 52.66
CA ASN A 72 -3.79 -5.58 52.62
C ASN A 72 -2.26 -5.59 52.58
N CYS A 73 -1.64 -6.74 52.83
CA CYS A 73 -0.19 -6.90 52.85
C CYS A 73 0.23 -8.27 52.27
N VAL A 74 1.51 -8.39 51.91
CA VAL A 74 2.13 -9.63 51.41
C VAL A 74 3.28 -10.04 52.33
N MET A 75 3.38 -11.33 52.65
CA MET A 75 4.49 -11.86 53.44
C MET A 75 5.81 -11.74 52.69
N LYS A 76 6.89 -11.39 53.38
CA LYS A 76 8.21 -11.17 52.78
C LYS A 76 8.72 -12.41 52.05
N GLU A 77 8.45 -13.60 52.59
CA GLU A 77 8.83 -14.88 51.97
C GLU A 77 8.17 -15.10 50.61
N ASN A 78 6.95 -14.60 50.42
CA ASN A 78 6.15 -14.80 49.21
C ASN A 78 6.36 -13.72 48.16
N VAL A 79 7.09 -12.63 48.47
CA VAL A 79 7.29 -11.53 47.51
C VAL A 79 8.03 -12.03 46.25
N ASP A 80 9.06 -12.86 46.42
CA ASP A 80 9.83 -13.33 45.26
C ASP A 80 9.01 -14.28 44.37
N SER A 81 8.23 -15.20 44.96
CA SER A 81 7.36 -16.10 44.21
C SER A 81 6.29 -15.33 43.42
N VAL A 82 5.65 -14.36 44.06
CA VAL A 82 4.64 -13.48 43.44
C VAL A 82 5.23 -12.67 42.30
N LEU A 83 6.41 -12.07 42.47
CA LEU A 83 7.09 -11.33 41.41
C LEU A 83 7.51 -12.24 40.25
N GLN A 84 7.94 -13.47 40.53
CA GLN A 84 8.23 -14.46 39.48
C GLN A 84 6.98 -14.86 38.70
N LEU A 85 5.83 -15.01 39.37
CA LEU A 85 4.54 -15.27 38.72
C LEU A 85 4.17 -14.12 37.79
N LEU A 86 4.18 -12.88 38.28
CA LEU A 86 3.91 -11.67 37.49
C LEU A 86 4.86 -11.55 36.29
N LYS A 87 6.15 -11.88 36.49
CA LYS A 87 7.17 -11.87 35.44
C LYS A 87 6.88 -12.87 34.32
N LYS A 88 6.25 -14.00 34.61
CA LYS A 88 5.86 -14.96 33.56
C LYS A 88 4.52 -14.60 32.94
N LEU A 89 3.63 -14.00 33.73
CA LEU A 89 2.26 -13.67 33.32
C LEU A 89 2.22 -12.46 32.36
N GLN A 90 3.02 -11.42 32.61
CA GLN A 90 3.04 -10.20 31.80
C GLN A 90 3.14 -10.45 30.28
N PRO A 91 4.12 -11.22 29.75
CA PRO A 91 4.25 -11.43 28.31
C PRO A 91 3.06 -12.17 27.70
N ILE A 92 2.40 -13.05 28.49
CA ILE A 92 1.22 -13.79 28.05
C ILE A 92 0.04 -12.82 27.89
N LEU A 93 -0.19 -11.96 28.89
CA LEU A 93 -1.20 -10.91 28.84
C LEU A 93 -0.93 -9.91 27.72
N THR A 94 0.34 -9.49 27.53
CA THR A 94 0.71 -8.56 26.47
C THR A 94 0.42 -9.16 25.10
N LYS A 95 0.76 -10.44 24.89
CA LYS A 95 0.50 -11.12 23.63
C LYS A 95 -1.00 -11.17 23.32
N LYS A 96 -1.85 -11.48 24.31
CA LYS A 96 -3.31 -11.49 24.15
C LYS A 96 -3.86 -10.11 23.83
N ALA A 97 -3.43 -9.08 24.56
CA ALA A 97 -3.84 -7.70 24.32
C ALA A 97 -3.45 -7.21 22.92
N VAL A 98 -2.22 -7.51 22.48
CA VAL A 98 -1.74 -7.19 21.13
C VAL A 98 -2.51 -7.95 20.06
N SER A 99 -2.77 -9.25 20.22
CA SER A 99 -3.52 -10.03 19.22
C SER A 99 -4.96 -9.54 19.05
N MET A 100 -5.59 -9.07 20.13
CA MET A 100 -6.93 -8.48 20.07
C MET A 100 -6.94 -7.22 19.19
N ILE A 101 -5.96 -6.33 19.40
CA ILE A 101 -5.87 -5.04 18.67
C ILE A 101 -5.41 -5.23 17.22
N CYS A 102 -4.46 -6.13 16.97
CA CYS A 102 -3.73 -6.20 15.70
C CYS A 102 -4.31 -7.18 14.69
N ASP A 103 -4.83 -8.31 15.16
CA ASP A 103 -5.30 -9.39 14.30
C ASP A 103 -6.83 -9.54 14.35
N ASN A 104 -7.55 -8.65 15.07
CA ASN A 104 -9.00 -8.74 15.33
C ASN A 104 -9.40 -10.16 15.78
N SER A 105 -8.59 -10.74 16.67
CA SER A 105 -8.85 -12.08 17.18
C SER A 105 -10.18 -12.11 17.92
N SER A 106 -10.93 -13.21 17.79
CA SER A 106 -12.15 -13.46 18.58
C SER A 106 -11.84 -13.95 20.01
N GLU A 107 -10.57 -14.00 20.39
CA GLU A 107 -10.15 -14.36 21.75
C GLU A 107 -10.36 -13.22 22.73
N THR A 108 -10.63 -13.55 23.99
CA THR A 108 -10.70 -12.60 25.08
C THR A 108 -9.31 -12.00 25.38
N PRO A 109 -9.23 -10.67 25.64
CA PRO A 109 -7.97 -9.99 25.92
C PRO A 109 -7.46 -10.18 27.35
N TYR A 110 -8.25 -10.82 28.22
CA TYR A 110 -7.95 -11.05 29.63
C TYR A 110 -7.67 -12.54 29.92
N LEU A 111 -7.07 -12.80 31.08
CA LEU A 111 -6.97 -14.14 31.67
C LEU A 111 -7.72 -14.19 33.00
N THR A 112 -8.48 -15.25 33.20
CA THR A 112 -9.20 -15.52 34.45
C THR A 112 -8.32 -16.23 35.47
N ASP A 113 -8.71 -16.17 36.74
CA ASP A 113 -7.99 -16.86 37.82
C ASP A 113 -7.84 -18.37 37.55
N SER A 114 -8.86 -19.01 36.99
CA SER A 114 -8.83 -20.45 36.67
C SER A 114 -7.85 -20.77 35.55
N GLU A 115 -7.78 -19.93 34.51
CA GLU A 115 -6.83 -20.09 33.40
C GLU A 115 -5.39 -19.91 33.89
N ILE A 116 -5.13 -18.91 34.74
CA ILE A 116 -3.81 -18.66 35.33
C ILE A 116 -3.42 -19.84 36.22
N MET A 117 -4.32 -20.29 37.10
CA MET A 117 -4.08 -21.47 37.94
C MET A 117 -3.74 -22.70 37.10
N GLN A 118 -4.46 -22.94 36.00
CA GLN A 118 -4.19 -24.05 35.10
C GLN A 118 -2.82 -23.94 34.40
N MET A 119 -2.39 -22.73 34.02
CA MET A 119 -1.10 -22.50 33.35
C MET A 119 0.10 -22.67 34.28
N PHE A 120 -0.02 -22.32 35.56
CA PHE A 120 1.10 -22.26 36.50
C PHE A 120 1.15 -23.41 37.51
N THR A 121 0.08 -24.20 37.65
CA THR A 121 0.10 -25.44 38.46
C THR A 121 0.93 -26.51 37.76
N SER A 122 1.80 -27.20 38.52
CA SER A 122 2.61 -28.30 37.99
C SER A 122 2.89 -29.35 39.06
N ASN A 123 3.54 -30.46 38.71
CA ASN A 123 3.96 -31.47 39.70
C ASN A 123 4.90 -30.90 40.79
N LYS A 124 5.50 -29.73 40.57
CA LYS A 124 6.43 -29.07 41.51
C LYS A 124 5.82 -27.90 42.27
N VAL A 125 4.68 -27.37 41.82
CA VAL A 125 4.04 -26.18 42.40
C VAL A 125 2.56 -26.49 42.61
N THR A 126 2.13 -26.48 43.86
CA THR A 126 0.77 -26.86 44.23
C THR A 126 -0.25 -25.80 43.80
N SER A 127 -1.48 -26.23 43.56
CA SER A 127 -2.58 -25.30 43.23
C SER A 127 -2.86 -24.28 44.34
N LEU A 128 -2.51 -24.62 45.59
CA LEU A 128 -2.66 -23.75 46.75
C LEU A 128 -1.61 -22.62 46.75
N GLU A 129 -0.35 -22.94 46.48
CA GLU A 129 0.74 -21.95 46.33
C GLU A 129 0.44 -20.98 45.18
N VAL A 130 0.03 -21.49 44.01
CA VAL A 130 -0.32 -20.62 42.87
C VAL A 130 -1.50 -19.71 43.19
N LYS A 131 -2.50 -20.22 43.93
CA LYS A 131 -3.67 -19.44 44.33
C LYS A 131 -3.28 -18.31 45.30
N GLU A 132 -2.43 -18.60 46.27
CA GLU A 132 -1.93 -17.59 47.21
C GLU A 132 -1.07 -16.53 46.49
N ASP A 133 -0.14 -16.97 45.64
CA ASP A 133 0.68 -16.08 44.83
C ASP A 133 -0.17 -15.19 43.91
N LEU A 134 -1.24 -15.75 43.31
CA LEU A 134 -2.15 -15.01 42.45
C LEU A 134 -2.95 -13.95 43.22
N GLN A 135 -3.43 -14.28 44.42
CA GLN A 135 -4.17 -13.31 45.26
C GLN A 135 -3.27 -12.16 45.71
N ASN A 136 -2.03 -12.46 46.09
CA ASN A 136 -1.00 -11.47 46.39
C ASN A 136 -0.64 -10.64 45.15
N ALA A 137 -0.51 -11.27 43.98
CA ALA A 137 -0.26 -10.59 42.72
C ALA A 137 -1.36 -9.57 42.38
N GLN A 138 -2.63 -9.94 42.52
CA GLN A 138 -3.77 -9.03 42.31
C GLN A 138 -3.70 -7.82 43.24
N LEU A 139 -3.42 -8.03 44.53
CA LEU A 139 -3.22 -6.95 45.50
C LEU A 139 -2.09 -6.00 45.08
N LEU A 140 -0.94 -6.55 44.70
CA LEU A 140 0.22 -5.76 44.31
C LEU A 140 -0.01 -4.98 43.02
N VAL A 141 -0.74 -5.55 42.06
CA VAL A 141 -1.12 -4.90 40.80
C VAL A 141 -2.00 -3.67 41.06
N ILE A 142 -3.02 -3.76 41.92
CA ILE A 142 -3.84 -2.59 42.29
C ILE A 142 -2.99 -1.50 42.94
N LYS A 143 -2.05 -1.87 43.82
CA LYS A 143 -1.17 -0.91 44.50
C LYS A 143 -0.10 -0.31 43.58
N ASN A 144 0.22 -0.96 42.47
CA ASN A 144 1.27 -0.56 41.54
C ASN A 144 0.76 -0.48 40.10
N PRO A 145 -0.10 0.49 39.76
CA PRO A 145 -0.68 0.63 38.41
C PRO A 145 0.39 0.83 37.31
N LYS A 146 1.59 1.27 37.67
CA LYS A 146 2.76 1.42 36.78
C LYS A 146 3.24 0.11 36.15
N TRP A 147 2.83 -1.04 36.66
CA TRP A 147 3.18 -2.35 36.09
C TRP A 147 2.42 -2.65 34.79
N GLY A 148 1.40 -1.85 34.44
CA GLY A 148 0.67 -1.96 33.17
C GLY A 148 -0.33 -3.12 33.12
N ILE A 149 -0.48 -3.87 34.22
CA ILE A 149 -1.52 -4.88 34.41
C ILE A 149 -2.69 -4.22 35.13
N SER A 150 -3.91 -4.48 34.67
CA SER A 150 -5.16 -4.02 35.26
C SER A 150 -6.03 -5.23 35.61
N LEU A 151 -6.88 -5.05 36.62
CA LEU A 151 -7.88 -6.05 37.02
C LEU A 151 -9.24 -5.60 36.52
N ILE A 152 -10.04 -6.55 36.04
CA ILE A 152 -11.39 -6.30 35.51
C ILE A 152 -12.41 -7.26 36.11
N ASP A 153 -13.66 -6.82 36.21
CA ASP A 153 -14.80 -7.66 36.56
C ASP A 153 -15.30 -8.35 35.29
N ILE A 154 -15.41 -9.66 35.30
CA ILE A 154 -15.91 -10.45 34.18
C ILE A 154 -17.44 -10.52 34.33
N SER A 155 -18.12 -9.52 33.76
CA SER A 155 -19.56 -9.55 33.54
C SER A 155 -19.87 -10.45 32.33
N ASP A 156 -20.75 -11.44 32.48
CA ASP A 156 -20.87 -12.58 31.56
C ASP A 156 -21.18 -12.25 30.07
N ASP A 157 -20.69 -13.15 29.21
CA ASP A 157 -21.11 -13.57 27.86
C ASP A 157 -20.82 -12.76 26.58
N ASN A 158 -20.53 -11.46 26.61
CA ASN A 158 -20.37 -10.69 25.34
C ASN A 158 -18.92 -10.42 24.90
N GLY A 159 -17.91 -10.96 25.59
CA GLY A 159 -16.50 -10.73 25.23
C GLY A 159 -16.00 -9.30 25.50
N ASN A 160 -16.83 -8.42 26.05
CA ASN A 160 -16.41 -7.12 26.55
C ASN A 160 -15.70 -7.29 27.90
N SER A 161 -14.52 -6.68 28.05
CA SER A 161 -13.91 -6.47 29.36
C SER A 161 -14.88 -5.66 30.22
N GLY A 162 -15.26 -6.16 31.39
CA GLY A 162 -16.08 -5.38 32.32
C GLY A 162 -15.28 -4.24 32.97
N ASN A 163 -15.84 -3.66 34.02
CA ASN A 163 -15.26 -2.47 34.65
C ASN A 163 -13.88 -2.77 35.23
N VAL A 164 -12.98 -1.78 35.17
CA VAL A 164 -11.66 -1.85 35.79
C VAL A 164 -11.81 -1.73 37.31
N LEU A 165 -11.18 -2.65 38.04
CA LEU A 165 -11.17 -2.65 39.50
C LEU A 165 -10.06 -1.72 40.00
N ASP A 166 -10.45 -0.55 40.49
CA ASP A 166 -9.52 0.46 41.02
C ASP A 166 -9.40 0.41 42.56
N SER A 167 -10.29 -0.33 43.24
CA SER A 167 -10.34 -0.39 44.70
C SER A 167 -10.17 -1.80 45.24
N LEU A 168 -9.57 -1.92 46.43
CA LEU A 168 -9.42 -3.20 47.12
C LEU A 168 -10.78 -3.80 47.51
N GLU A 169 -11.75 -2.97 47.89
CA GLU A 169 -13.11 -3.42 48.25
C GLU A 169 -13.80 -4.13 47.08
N GLU A 170 -13.75 -3.50 45.90
CA GLU A 170 -14.31 -4.08 44.68
C GLU A 170 -13.59 -5.38 44.31
N LEU A 171 -12.26 -5.41 44.41
CA LEU A 171 -11.47 -6.64 44.23
C LEU A 171 -11.93 -7.78 45.12
N PHE A 172 -12.15 -7.55 46.42
CA PHE A 172 -12.58 -8.62 47.32
C PHE A 172 -13.96 -9.15 46.94
N SER A 173 -14.89 -8.25 46.63
CA SER A 173 -16.25 -8.65 46.22
C SER A 173 -16.23 -9.49 44.94
N THR A 174 -15.48 -9.09 43.92
CA THR A 174 -15.36 -9.80 42.65
C THR A 174 -14.59 -11.11 42.78
N ARG A 175 -13.57 -11.17 43.65
CA ARG A 175 -12.83 -12.39 43.97
C ARG A 175 -13.73 -13.45 44.59
N LEU A 176 -14.65 -13.08 45.48
CA LEU A 176 -15.63 -14.02 46.06
C LEU A 176 -16.55 -14.63 45.01
N ASN A 177 -16.86 -13.86 43.97
CA ASN A 177 -17.67 -14.31 42.84
C ASN A 177 -16.87 -15.14 41.81
N GLY A 178 -15.54 -15.20 41.92
CA GLY A 178 -14.68 -15.90 40.97
C GLY A 178 -14.60 -15.24 39.59
N LYS A 179 -14.90 -13.94 39.51
CA LYS A 179 -15.04 -13.19 38.24
C LYS A 179 -13.91 -12.19 37.99
N VAL A 180 -12.75 -12.41 38.59
CA VAL A 180 -11.59 -11.53 38.39
C VAL A 180 -10.86 -11.91 37.10
N GLY A 181 -10.64 -10.92 36.24
CA GLY A 181 -9.78 -11.04 35.06
C GLY A 181 -8.56 -10.13 35.18
N MET A 182 -7.41 -10.60 34.70
CA MET A 182 -6.19 -9.80 34.54
C MET A 182 -6.02 -9.45 33.07
N VAL A 183 -5.73 -8.17 32.76
CA VAL A 183 -5.62 -7.65 31.40
C VAL A 183 -4.55 -6.57 31.29
N ILE A 184 -4.02 -6.35 30.09
CA ILE A 184 -3.20 -5.18 29.77
C ILE A 184 -4.01 -4.26 28.86
N MET A 185 -4.43 -3.12 29.40
CA MET A 185 -5.30 -2.17 28.68
C MET A 185 -4.56 -1.41 27.58
N ASN A 186 -3.29 -1.06 27.83
CA ASN A 186 -2.48 -0.24 26.93
C ASN A 186 -1.16 -0.97 26.59
N PRO A 187 -1.18 -2.00 25.71
CA PRO A 187 0.03 -2.70 25.33
C PRO A 187 0.87 -1.85 24.37
N GLU A 188 2.20 -2.00 24.44
CA GLU A 188 3.11 -1.50 23.41
C GLU A 188 2.92 -2.33 22.14
N LEU A 189 2.36 -1.71 21.10
CA LEU A 189 2.05 -2.38 19.86
C LEU A 189 3.33 -2.61 19.03
N PRO A 190 3.55 -3.83 18.51
CA PRO A 190 4.68 -4.06 17.62
C PRO A 190 4.50 -3.20 16.37
N MET A 191 5.60 -2.63 15.87
CA MET A 191 5.58 -1.77 14.68
C MET A 191 4.91 -2.47 13.48
N GLN A 192 5.02 -3.80 13.38
CA GLN A 192 4.32 -4.59 12.35
C GLN A 192 2.80 -4.39 12.36
N CYS A 193 2.19 -4.26 13.53
CA CYS A 193 0.75 -4.02 13.68
C CYS A 193 0.35 -2.64 13.16
N LEU A 194 1.09 -1.60 13.56
CA LEU A 194 0.87 -0.22 13.11
C LEU A 194 1.13 -0.08 11.60
N VAL A 195 2.17 -0.76 11.13
CA VAL A 195 2.61 -0.71 9.74
C VAL A 195 1.66 -1.51 8.84
N LYS A 196 1.13 -2.67 9.23
CA LYS A 196 0.18 -3.45 8.39
C LYS A 196 -0.97 -2.60 7.85
N ASN A 197 -1.61 -1.80 8.71
CA ASN A 197 -2.74 -0.97 8.31
C ASN A 197 -2.30 0.25 7.48
N LYS A 198 -1.18 0.89 7.84
CA LYS A 198 -0.68 2.10 7.15
C LYS A 198 0.03 1.80 5.82
N LEU A 199 0.69 0.66 5.70
CA LEU A 199 1.53 0.27 4.57
C LEU A 199 0.70 -0.05 3.35
N PHE A 200 -0.46 -0.70 3.51
CA PHE A 200 -1.38 -0.92 2.40
C PHE A 200 -1.85 0.40 1.79
N THR A 201 -2.19 1.39 2.62
CA THR A 201 -2.59 2.72 2.15
C THR A 201 -1.43 3.47 1.48
N ILE A 202 -0.23 3.43 2.06
CA ILE A 202 0.96 4.11 1.48
C ILE A 202 1.33 3.47 0.14
N PHE A 203 1.37 2.15 0.07
CA PHE A 203 1.73 1.44 -1.16
C PHE A 203 0.68 1.62 -2.26
N SER A 204 -0.60 1.54 -1.90
CA SER A 204 -1.71 1.81 -2.83
C SER A 204 -1.66 3.24 -3.37
N SER A 205 -1.47 4.24 -2.50
CA SER A 205 -1.33 5.64 -2.90
C SER A 205 -0.14 5.87 -3.84
N LEU A 206 1.02 5.31 -3.52
CA LEU A 206 2.23 5.45 -4.31
C LEU A 206 2.08 4.78 -5.69
N LEU A 207 1.43 3.61 -5.76
CA LEU A 207 1.10 2.96 -7.02
C LEU A 207 0.14 3.80 -7.88
N ILE A 208 -0.90 4.39 -7.29
CA ILE A 208 -1.85 5.24 -8.01
C ILE A 208 -1.14 6.47 -8.62
N VAL A 209 -0.27 7.13 -7.85
CA VAL A 209 0.50 8.29 -8.34
C VAL A 209 1.45 7.88 -9.48
N SER A 210 2.14 6.74 -9.35
CA SER A 210 3.03 6.21 -10.37
C SER A 210 2.28 5.90 -11.68
N LEU A 211 1.14 5.19 -11.58
CA LEU A 211 0.28 4.89 -12.73
C LEU A 211 -0.27 6.16 -13.38
N GLY A 212 -0.65 7.17 -12.58
CA GLY A 212 -1.13 8.47 -13.08
C GLY A 212 -0.07 9.21 -13.90
N LEU A 213 1.18 9.23 -13.43
CA LEU A 213 2.31 9.84 -14.16
C LEU A 213 2.60 9.12 -15.48
N LEU A 214 2.62 7.78 -15.46
CA LEU A 214 2.83 6.98 -16.67
C LEU A 214 1.71 7.20 -17.70
N ALA A 215 0.46 7.25 -17.25
CA ALA A 215 -0.68 7.53 -18.10
C ALA A 215 -0.59 8.93 -18.72
N ALA A 216 -0.23 9.95 -17.94
CA ALA A 216 -0.07 11.32 -18.44
C ALA A 216 1.02 11.42 -19.52
N ILE A 217 2.18 10.79 -19.29
CA ILE A 217 3.28 10.74 -20.27
C ILE A 217 2.84 9.99 -21.52
N GLY A 218 2.17 8.84 -21.38
CA GLY A 218 1.62 8.07 -22.48
C GLY A 218 0.64 8.89 -23.32
N MET A 219 -0.28 9.61 -22.68
CA MET A 219 -1.27 10.44 -23.35
C MET A 219 -0.61 11.62 -24.10
N GLN A 220 0.39 12.26 -23.49
CA GLN A 220 1.14 13.34 -24.13
C GLN A 220 1.86 12.84 -25.40
N LYS A 221 2.50 11.67 -25.34
CA LYS A 221 3.19 11.07 -26.50
C LYS A 221 2.21 10.68 -27.59
N LEU A 222 1.08 10.07 -27.23
CA LEU A 222 0.01 9.72 -28.18
C LEU A 222 -0.55 10.95 -28.87
N PHE A 223 -0.79 12.03 -28.13
CA PHE A 223 -1.29 13.28 -28.69
C PHE A 223 -0.30 13.90 -29.68
N VAL A 224 0.98 13.97 -29.32
CA VAL A 224 2.03 14.47 -30.22
C VAL A 224 2.16 13.59 -31.47
N TRP A 225 2.11 12.27 -31.30
CA TRP A 225 2.15 11.32 -32.42
C TRP A 225 0.94 11.52 -33.35
N TYR A 226 -0.27 11.66 -32.80
CA TYR A 226 -1.49 11.89 -33.56
C TYR A 226 -1.42 13.17 -34.41
N ILE A 227 -0.95 14.28 -33.82
CA ILE A 227 -0.77 15.55 -34.56
C ILE A 227 0.26 15.40 -35.69
N ARG A 228 1.39 14.74 -35.43
CA ARG A 228 2.41 14.48 -36.47
C ARG A 228 1.86 13.61 -37.59
N TYR A 229 1.11 12.57 -37.24
CA TYR A 229 0.47 11.68 -38.20
C TYR A 229 -0.50 12.47 -39.10
N LYS A 230 -1.39 13.28 -38.51
CA LYS A 230 -2.32 14.13 -39.27
C LYS A 230 -1.59 15.08 -40.24
N LYS A 231 -0.55 15.78 -39.77
CA LYS A 231 0.26 16.68 -40.61
C LYS A 231 1.00 15.94 -41.74
N SER A 232 1.45 14.71 -41.50
CA SER A 232 2.10 13.91 -42.54
C SER A 232 1.10 13.54 -43.63
N THR A 233 -0.08 13.07 -43.23
CA THR A 233 -1.16 12.70 -44.15
C THR A 233 -1.61 13.88 -45.00
N GLU A 234 -1.80 15.07 -44.41
CA GLU A 234 -2.16 16.28 -45.16
C GLU A 234 -1.09 16.64 -46.20
N ARG A 235 0.20 16.59 -45.84
CA ARG A 235 1.29 16.86 -46.79
C ARG A 235 1.35 15.86 -47.95
N GLU A 236 1.11 14.58 -47.67
CA GLU A 236 1.06 13.55 -48.71
C GLU A 236 -0.12 13.78 -49.67
N VAL A 237 -1.28 14.20 -49.16
CA VAL A 237 -2.43 14.60 -50.00
C VAL A 237 -2.07 15.80 -50.87
N PHE A 238 -1.54 16.89 -50.28
CA PHE A 238 -1.18 18.10 -51.05
C PHE A 238 -0.11 17.83 -52.11
N LYS A 239 0.88 16.99 -51.81
CA LYS A 239 1.89 16.59 -52.78
C LYS A 239 1.26 15.83 -53.96
N LEU A 240 0.39 14.86 -53.67
CA LEU A 240 -0.30 14.09 -54.71
C LEU A 240 -1.16 14.99 -55.60
N VAL A 241 -1.88 15.96 -55.01
CA VAL A 241 -2.66 16.96 -55.75
C VAL A 241 -1.76 17.80 -56.66
N SER A 242 -0.62 18.30 -56.15
CA SER A 242 0.33 19.06 -56.95
C SER A 242 0.91 18.25 -58.12
N ASP A 243 1.18 16.96 -57.91
CA ASP A 243 1.70 16.07 -58.96
C ASP A 243 0.63 15.80 -60.04
N ILE A 244 -0.65 15.68 -59.66
CA ILE A 244 -1.78 15.56 -60.58
C ILE A 244 -1.92 16.83 -61.44
N ILE A 245 -1.95 18.02 -60.82
CA ILE A 245 -2.13 19.29 -61.53
C ILE A 245 -0.99 19.50 -62.54
N ASN A 246 0.26 19.29 -62.14
CA ASN A 246 1.42 19.44 -63.02
C ASN A 246 1.36 18.46 -64.22
N MET A 247 0.90 17.22 -63.99
CA MET A 247 0.73 16.24 -65.06
C MET A 247 -0.35 16.67 -66.07
N VAL A 248 -1.48 17.21 -65.59
CA VAL A 248 -2.56 17.73 -66.44
C VAL A 248 -2.09 18.95 -67.21
N GLU A 249 -1.41 19.90 -66.57
CA GLU A 249 -0.87 21.09 -67.22
C GLU A 249 0.14 20.72 -68.31
N MET A 250 1.07 19.80 -68.04
CA MET A 250 2.01 19.30 -69.03
C MET A 250 1.30 18.62 -70.21
N HIS A 251 0.22 17.87 -69.95
CA HIS A 251 -0.57 17.25 -71.01
C HIS A 251 -1.29 18.30 -71.88
N HIS A 252 -1.88 19.33 -71.26
CA HIS A 252 -2.52 20.44 -71.98
C HIS A 252 -1.50 21.24 -72.81
N GLN A 253 -0.32 21.53 -72.26
CA GLN A 253 0.76 22.20 -72.99
C GLN A 253 1.25 21.35 -74.17
N ASN A 254 1.47 20.05 -73.97
CA ASN A 254 1.90 19.15 -75.03
C ASN A 254 0.85 18.99 -76.14
N ALA A 255 -0.44 18.91 -75.78
CA ALA A 255 -1.54 18.87 -76.75
C ALA A 255 -1.65 20.19 -77.54
N ALA A 256 -1.42 21.33 -76.90
CA ALA A 256 -1.42 22.64 -77.57
C ALA A 256 -0.24 22.81 -78.55
N ILE A 257 0.92 22.21 -78.26
CA ILE A 257 2.10 22.25 -79.13
C ILE A 257 1.96 21.28 -80.32
N SER A 258 1.29 20.14 -80.14
CA SER A 258 1.19 19.09 -81.17
C SER A 258 0.03 19.27 -82.17
N SER A 259 -0.94 20.16 -81.90
CA SER A 259 -2.00 20.56 -82.85
C SER A 259 -2.19 22.09 -82.88
N PRO A 260 -1.39 22.83 -83.66
CA PRO A 260 -1.58 24.26 -83.84
C PRO A 260 -2.83 24.49 -84.72
N GLY A 261 -3.99 24.70 -84.08
CA GLY A 261 -5.21 25.13 -84.78
C GLY A 261 -6.53 24.46 -84.37
N SER A 262 -6.53 23.47 -83.47
CA SER A 262 -7.78 22.88 -82.96
C SER A 262 -8.09 23.39 -81.54
N THR A 263 -9.13 24.20 -81.38
CA THR A 263 -9.76 24.52 -80.08
C THR A 263 -10.57 23.34 -79.55
N GLN A 264 -9.93 22.18 -79.38
CA GLN A 264 -10.55 21.02 -78.78
C GLN A 264 -10.03 20.86 -77.36
N GLU A 265 -10.92 21.02 -76.38
CA GLU A 265 -10.60 20.82 -74.97
C GLU A 265 -10.05 19.40 -74.77
N SER A 266 -8.83 19.30 -74.26
CA SER A 266 -8.14 18.02 -74.06
C SER A 266 -8.63 17.38 -72.76
N PHE A 267 -9.71 16.62 -72.83
CA PHE A 267 -10.22 15.86 -71.67
C PHE A 267 -9.33 14.65 -71.41
N LEU A 268 -8.72 14.56 -70.22
CA LEU A 268 -7.90 13.43 -69.79
C LEU A 268 -8.65 12.61 -68.74
N ALA A 269 -8.83 11.31 -68.98
CA ALA A 269 -9.55 10.46 -68.04
C ALA A 269 -8.79 10.31 -66.71
N ILE A 270 -9.48 10.53 -65.59
CA ILE A 270 -8.95 10.42 -64.21
C ILE A 270 -8.25 9.07 -63.95
N ASN A 271 -8.76 7.98 -64.54
CA ASN A 271 -8.16 6.66 -64.43
C ASN A 271 -6.78 6.56 -65.12
N HIS A 272 -6.57 7.27 -66.23
CA HIS A 272 -5.28 7.30 -66.94
C HIS A 272 -4.22 8.07 -66.15
N ILE A 273 -4.63 9.14 -65.45
CA ILE A 273 -3.75 9.91 -64.55
C ILE A 273 -3.32 9.05 -63.37
N ARG A 274 -4.27 8.37 -62.71
CA ARG A 274 -3.96 7.43 -61.61
C ARG A 274 -2.95 6.38 -62.04
N ASP A 275 -3.15 5.82 -63.22
CA ASP A 275 -2.39 4.67 -63.67
C ASP A 275 -0.97 5.02 -64.12
N ASN A 276 -0.73 6.27 -64.54
CA ASN A 276 0.59 6.83 -64.81
C ASN A 276 1.31 7.33 -63.56
N LEU A 277 0.59 7.94 -62.60
CA LEU A 277 1.20 8.52 -61.40
C LEU A 277 1.47 7.48 -60.30
N ILE A 278 0.67 6.41 -60.25
CA ILE A 278 0.76 5.38 -59.21
C ILE A 278 1.09 4.00 -59.83
N PRO A 279 2.31 3.47 -59.56
CA PRO A 279 2.72 2.15 -60.01
C PRO A 279 1.75 1.05 -59.53
N PRO A 280 1.52 -0.04 -60.30
CA PRO A 280 0.55 -1.08 -59.98
C PRO A 280 0.70 -1.68 -58.56
N LYS A 281 1.93 -1.75 -58.06
CA LYS A 281 2.26 -2.31 -56.74
C LYS A 281 1.73 -1.47 -55.57
N ASP A 282 1.60 -0.16 -55.75
CA ASP A 282 1.25 0.77 -54.67
C ASP A 282 -0.21 1.23 -54.71
N ARG A 283 -0.97 0.83 -55.73
CA ARG A 283 -2.38 1.26 -55.92
C ARG A 283 -3.29 0.94 -54.75
N LYS A 284 -3.15 -0.25 -54.13
CA LYS A 284 -3.95 -0.61 -52.94
C LYS A 284 -3.58 0.22 -51.71
N LYS A 285 -2.30 0.58 -51.57
CA LYS A 285 -1.79 1.35 -50.42
C LYS A 285 -2.17 2.83 -50.52
N MET A 286 -2.15 3.38 -51.73
CA MET A 286 -2.46 4.80 -51.99
C MET A 286 -3.92 5.08 -52.34
N ALA A 287 -4.79 4.05 -52.42
CA ALA A 287 -6.20 4.20 -52.79
C ALA A 287 -6.96 5.23 -51.93
N GLY A 288 -6.80 5.18 -50.61
CA GLY A 288 -7.46 6.14 -49.70
C GLY A 288 -6.89 7.56 -49.75
N LEU A 289 -5.64 7.72 -50.20
CA LEU A 289 -5.03 9.03 -50.43
C LEU A 289 -5.53 9.62 -51.76
N TRP A 290 -5.60 8.78 -52.80
CA TRP A 290 -6.14 9.10 -54.11
C TRP A 290 -7.60 9.56 -54.03
N GLU A 291 -8.47 8.82 -53.32
CA GLU A 291 -9.88 9.18 -53.15
C GLU A 291 -10.06 10.54 -52.47
N LYS A 292 -9.26 10.85 -51.46
CA LYS A 292 -9.26 12.16 -50.79
C LYS A 292 -8.78 13.28 -51.70
N ALA A 293 -7.75 13.03 -52.52
CA ALA A 293 -7.23 14.00 -53.47
C ALA A 293 -8.25 14.29 -54.59
N VAL A 294 -8.90 13.25 -55.14
CA VAL A 294 -9.97 13.41 -56.15
C VAL A 294 -11.15 14.18 -55.57
N LYS A 295 -11.58 13.86 -54.35
CA LYS A 295 -12.66 14.59 -53.68
C LYS A 295 -12.33 16.07 -53.49
N PHE A 296 -11.09 16.39 -53.10
CA PHE A 296 -10.66 17.78 -52.97
C PHE A 296 -10.65 18.52 -54.31
N LEU A 297 -10.21 17.87 -55.40
CA LEU A 297 -10.23 18.45 -56.74
C LEU A 297 -11.66 18.68 -57.24
N ASP A 298 -12.57 17.70 -57.09
CA ASP A 298 -13.98 17.80 -57.47
C ASP A 298 -14.71 18.96 -56.75
N GLU A 299 -14.33 19.23 -55.50
CA GLU A 299 -14.91 20.32 -54.70
C GLU A 299 -14.30 21.71 -55.02
N ASN A 300 -13.10 21.80 -55.60
CA ASN A 300 -12.36 23.08 -55.72
C ASN A 300 -11.96 23.46 -57.16
N GLU A 301 -11.93 22.53 -58.11
CA GLU A 301 -11.58 22.78 -59.51
C GLU A 301 -12.61 22.10 -60.44
N SER A 302 -13.21 22.89 -61.34
CA SER A 302 -14.27 22.43 -62.26
C SER A 302 -13.78 22.10 -63.68
N ARG A 303 -12.46 21.94 -63.87
CA ARG A 303 -11.84 21.69 -65.18
C ARG A 303 -11.62 20.20 -65.42
#